data_AF-A0A8I3A8X7-F1
#
_entry.id   AF-A0A8I3A8X7-F1
#
_cell.length_a   1.000
_cell.length_b   1.000
_cell.length_c   1.000
_cell.angle_alpha   90.00
_cell.angle_beta   90.00
_cell.angle_gamma   90.00
#
_symmetry.space_group_name_H-M   'P 1'
#
loop_
_entity.id
_entity.type
_entity.pdbx_description
1 polymer ?
#
loop_
_entity_poly.entity_id
_entity_poly.type
_entity_poly.pdbx_seq_one_letter_code
_entity_poly.pdbx_strand_id
1 'polypeptide(L)'
;MEFTSAVKAWQTAVDVLPKANLTPAERQQQAQYTGSLQKAQERLDAFALNPFPGIVSGPLETPPWKAAEEMLPGLHAAGRAMFSSSAYVIHHANQDFEEGVGYINMLKKVPIKGAPKGYGIVGHTEGLTCITNGLMRDMRVFRMDSSNWLDKFNDQVNFEAEKRRAWTSDSLENIKQKALDRLKKEGWNDVRPALAVVVRARLMRAILDSKLRQAPHVAVERMKEILQILQWGRQIWRDVPKDDRGAVFQDTFVRGIKAIYLETLMSAHAKAAAADKQGFLDALLDASRELVEDMEKESRQPSSTEPVDPGFVSSFYVYPTAEAYAVVGYCFVQMAQSSENLSEKMTCYALAIKQYTQAAQALPDDDEKHCWYLNCTIDPMLRTGAPKDVIMGIVEKIREAMPKMQKIWANSALAKEGRDAMIETTLRVAESKLS
;
A
#
# COMPACT_ATOMS: atom_id res chain seq x y z
N MET A 1 2.65 20.04 -0.21
CA MET A 1 2.47 21.05 0.87
C MET A 1 3.46 20.91 2.03
N GLU A 2 3.65 19.75 2.69
CA GLU A 2 4.53 19.68 3.88
C GLU A 2 6.00 20.09 3.62
N PHE A 3 6.60 19.79 2.46
CA PHE A 3 7.97 20.25 2.16
C PHE A 3 8.04 21.74 1.88
N THR A 4 7.10 22.31 1.13
CA THR A 4 7.01 23.76 0.89
C THR A 4 6.73 24.53 2.20
N SER A 5 5.85 23.99 3.05
CA SER A 5 5.56 24.54 4.38
C SER A 5 6.76 24.37 5.33
N ALA A 6 7.49 23.26 5.27
CA ALA A 6 8.70 23.03 6.06
C ALA A 6 9.84 23.96 5.61
N VAL A 7 10.06 24.12 4.30
CA VAL A 7 11.02 25.10 3.75
C VAL A 7 10.64 26.50 4.23
N LYS A 8 9.37 26.89 4.13
CA LYS A 8 8.91 28.20 4.61
C LYS A 8 9.10 28.37 6.12
N ALA A 9 8.82 27.34 6.91
CA ALA A 9 8.98 27.37 8.36
C ALA A 9 10.46 27.46 8.77
N TRP A 10 11.33 26.65 8.16
CA TRP A 10 12.77 26.69 8.41
C TRP A 10 13.41 27.98 7.92
N GLN A 11 12.97 28.50 6.77
CA GLN A 11 13.40 29.82 6.28
C GLN A 11 13.01 30.91 7.28
N THR A 12 11.76 30.90 7.75
CA THR A 12 11.29 31.83 8.78
C THR A 12 12.13 31.71 10.06
N ALA A 13 12.46 30.48 10.49
CA ALA A 13 13.29 30.23 11.67
C ALA A 13 14.73 30.74 11.51
N VAL A 14 15.29 30.67 10.31
CA VAL A 14 16.60 31.28 9.98
C VAL A 14 16.51 32.80 9.97
N ASP A 15 15.44 33.36 9.40
CA ASP A 15 15.26 34.80 9.23
C ASP A 15 15.07 35.57 10.54
N VAL A 16 14.56 34.89 11.60
CA VAL A 16 14.36 35.50 12.92
C VAL A 16 15.62 35.51 13.80
N LEU A 17 16.72 34.85 13.39
CA LEU A 17 17.96 34.85 14.16
C LEU A 17 18.73 36.18 14.02
N PRO A 18 19.48 36.62 15.06
CA PRO A 18 20.34 37.80 14.99
C PRO A 18 21.36 37.70 13.85
N LYS A 19 21.51 38.76 13.04
CA LYS A 19 22.43 38.76 11.90
C LYS A 19 23.89 39.07 12.26
N ALA A 20 24.14 39.59 13.46
CA ALA A 20 25.46 39.98 13.95
C ALA A 20 25.59 39.70 15.45
N ASN A 21 26.83 39.55 15.93
CA ASN A 21 27.15 39.32 17.36
C ASN A 21 26.53 38.08 17.99
N LEU A 22 26.39 37.01 17.20
CA LEU A 22 25.86 35.73 17.66
C LEU A 22 26.71 35.15 18.80
N THR A 23 26.03 34.83 19.90
CA THR A 23 26.57 34.01 20.98
C THR A 23 26.91 32.60 20.48
N PRO A 24 27.77 31.84 21.18
CA PRO A 24 28.08 30.46 20.80
C PRO A 24 26.83 29.57 20.63
N ALA A 25 25.82 29.74 21.49
CA ALA A 25 24.56 29.01 21.42
C ALA A 25 23.76 29.37 20.16
N GLU A 26 23.67 30.66 19.83
CA GLU A 26 22.93 31.10 18.63
C GLU A 26 23.64 30.69 17.33
N ARG A 27 24.98 30.60 17.32
CA ARG A 27 25.73 30.01 16.17
C ARG A 27 25.39 28.55 15.97
N GLN A 28 25.30 27.78 17.06
CA GLN A 28 24.90 26.37 16.99
C GLN A 28 23.46 26.22 16.49
N GLN A 29 22.56 27.07 16.98
CA GLN A 29 21.16 27.09 16.55
C GLN A 29 21.02 27.50 15.08
N GLN A 30 21.79 28.51 14.62
CA GLN A 30 21.85 28.91 13.22
C GLN A 30 22.33 27.76 12.33
N ALA A 31 23.42 27.08 12.71
CA ALA A 31 23.92 25.92 11.97
C ALA A 31 22.87 24.80 11.88
N GLN A 32 22.15 24.53 12.98
CA GLN A 32 21.07 23.54 13.01
C GLN A 32 19.90 23.92 12.09
N TYR A 33 19.45 25.18 12.12
CA TYR A 33 18.33 25.66 11.31
C TYR A 33 18.67 25.70 9.83
N THR A 34 19.85 26.22 9.48
CA THR A 34 20.33 26.23 8.09
C THR A 34 20.52 24.81 7.56
N GLY A 35 21.08 23.89 8.35
CA GLY A 35 21.21 22.48 7.98
C GLY A 35 19.85 21.79 7.79
N SER A 36 18.85 22.17 8.59
CA SER A 36 17.47 21.64 8.46
C SER A 36 16.73 22.23 7.26
N LEU A 37 16.93 23.52 6.97
CA LEU A 37 16.43 24.20 5.78
C LEU A 37 17.01 23.57 4.50
N GLN A 38 18.33 23.37 4.45
CA GLN A 38 19.00 22.74 3.32
C GLN A 38 18.46 21.33 3.07
N LYS A 39 18.33 20.51 4.11
CA LYS A 39 17.71 19.18 3.99
C LYS A 39 16.26 19.23 3.51
N ALA A 40 15.49 20.23 3.95
CA ALA A 40 14.12 20.42 3.49
C ALA A 40 14.07 20.84 2.01
N GLN A 41 15.01 21.67 1.57
CA GLN A 41 15.14 22.13 0.18
C GLN A 41 15.61 20.99 -0.74
N GLU A 42 16.64 20.23 -0.35
CA GLU A 42 17.11 19.05 -1.09
C GLU A 42 15.99 18.02 -1.27
N ARG A 43 15.13 17.83 -0.25
CA ARG A 43 13.95 16.97 -0.35
C ARG A 43 12.88 17.54 -1.29
N LEU A 44 12.69 18.86 -1.32
CA LEU A 44 11.78 19.52 -2.24
C LEU A 44 12.29 19.45 -3.70
N ASP A 45 13.60 19.56 -3.90
CA ASP A 45 14.22 19.50 -5.22
C ASP A 45 14.29 18.06 -5.74
N ALA A 46 14.61 17.09 -4.88
CA ALA A 46 14.54 15.66 -5.21
C ALA A 46 13.11 15.23 -5.56
N PHE A 47 12.10 15.82 -4.90
CA PHE A 47 10.69 15.66 -5.22
C PHE A 47 10.34 16.20 -6.62
N ALA A 48 11.01 17.25 -7.08
CA ALA A 48 10.78 17.83 -8.41
C ALA A 48 11.49 17.06 -9.53
N LEU A 49 12.58 16.35 -9.22
CA LEU A 49 13.48 15.74 -10.21
C LEU A 49 13.25 14.23 -10.45
N ASN A 50 12.67 13.50 -9.50
CA ASN A 50 12.43 12.06 -9.65
C ASN A 50 10.94 11.72 -9.51
N PRO A 51 10.25 11.31 -10.60
CA PRO A 51 8.95 10.68 -10.45
C PRO A 51 9.10 9.40 -9.62
N PHE A 52 8.30 9.31 -8.58
CA PHE A 52 8.42 8.35 -7.49
C PHE A 52 8.41 6.89 -7.97
N PRO A 53 9.23 6.00 -7.40
CA PRO A 53 9.09 4.55 -7.60
C PRO A 53 7.65 4.12 -7.29
N GLY A 54 6.98 3.53 -8.27
CA GLY A 54 5.57 3.11 -8.16
C GLY A 54 4.48 4.18 -8.31
N ILE A 55 4.80 5.45 -8.62
CA ILE A 55 3.79 6.43 -9.07
C ILE A 55 3.94 6.60 -10.58
N VAL A 56 2.97 6.09 -11.32
CA VAL A 56 2.87 6.30 -12.77
C VAL A 56 2.80 7.80 -13.04
N SER A 57 3.90 8.37 -13.52
CA SER A 57 3.99 9.78 -13.91
C SER A 57 3.91 9.88 -15.43
N GLY A 58 2.91 10.60 -15.93
CA GLY A 58 2.65 10.79 -17.36
C GLY A 58 1.60 9.82 -17.94
N PRO A 59 1.07 10.12 -19.15
CA PRO A 59 0.07 9.29 -19.79
C PRO A 59 0.66 7.90 -20.13
N LEU A 60 0.03 6.84 -19.65
CA LEU A 60 0.23 5.50 -20.20
C LEU A 60 -0.56 5.40 -21.50
N GLU A 61 0.06 4.90 -22.58
CA GLU A 61 -0.65 4.64 -23.84
C GLU A 61 -1.87 3.74 -23.60
N THR A 62 -1.71 2.71 -22.77
CA THR A 62 -2.82 1.91 -22.25
C THR A 62 -2.50 1.47 -20.82
N PRO A 63 -3.08 2.12 -19.78
CA PRO A 63 -2.88 1.70 -18.40
C PRO A 63 -3.56 0.35 -18.12
N PRO A 64 -3.09 -0.43 -17.12
CA PRO A 64 -3.64 -1.76 -16.84
C PRO A 64 -5.14 -1.81 -16.63
N TRP A 65 -5.75 -0.80 -15.99
CA TRP A 65 -7.20 -0.75 -15.77
C TRP A 65 -8.02 -0.53 -17.05
N LYS A 66 -7.47 0.15 -18.07
CA LYS A 66 -8.13 0.28 -19.38
C LYS A 66 -8.05 -1.03 -20.17
N ALA A 67 -6.88 -1.67 -20.17
CA ALA A 67 -6.73 -3.00 -20.78
C ALA A 67 -7.68 -4.03 -20.14
N ALA A 68 -7.80 -3.99 -18.80
CA ALA A 68 -8.73 -4.81 -18.06
C ALA A 68 -10.20 -4.52 -18.44
N GLU A 69 -10.59 -3.24 -18.53
CA GLU A 69 -11.95 -2.82 -18.94
C GLU A 69 -12.34 -3.42 -20.31
N GLU A 70 -11.44 -3.37 -21.29
CA GLU A 70 -11.66 -3.93 -22.63
C GLU A 70 -11.81 -5.46 -22.61
N MET A 71 -11.19 -6.15 -21.66
CA MET A 71 -11.26 -7.62 -21.52
C MET A 71 -12.53 -8.11 -20.82
N LEU A 72 -13.13 -7.30 -19.94
CA LEU A 72 -14.25 -7.72 -19.09
C LEU A 72 -15.46 -8.32 -19.83
N PRO A 73 -15.93 -7.78 -20.97
CA PRO A 73 -17.05 -8.39 -21.71
C PRO A 73 -16.76 -9.84 -22.12
N GLY A 74 -15.54 -10.13 -22.59
CA GLY A 74 -15.11 -11.48 -22.95
C GLY A 74 -15.00 -12.41 -21.75
N LEU A 75 -14.48 -11.90 -20.63
CA LEU A 75 -14.39 -12.65 -19.37
C LEU A 75 -15.77 -13.01 -18.81
N HIS A 76 -16.72 -12.07 -18.86
CA HIS A 76 -18.11 -12.33 -18.46
C HIS A 76 -18.77 -13.38 -19.36
N ALA A 77 -18.57 -13.31 -20.67
CA ALA A 77 -19.13 -14.27 -21.62
C ALA A 77 -18.57 -15.69 -21.42
N ALA A 78 -17.30 -15.82 -21.01
CA ALA A 78 -16.65 -17.09 -20.71
C ALA A 78 -17.08 -17.70 -19.36
N GLY A 79 -17.83 -16.96 -18.54
CA GLY A 79 -18.45 -17.45 -17.30
C GLY A 79 -17.47 -17.68 -16.14
N ARG A 80 -17.88 -18.52 -15.18
CA ARG A 80 -17.19 -18.67 -13.89
C ARG A 80 -15.74 -19.14 -13.99
N ALA A 81 -15.36 -19.82 -15.06
CA ALA A 81 -13.99 -20.28 -15.28
C ALA A 81 -12.99 -19.11 -15.41
N MET A 82 -13.46 -17.92 -15.79
CA MET A 82 -12.63 -16.73 -15.95
C MET A 82 -12.70 -15.74 -14.78
N PHE A 83 -13.40 -16.11 -13.69
CA PHE A 83 -13.52 -15.25 -12.50
C PHE A 83 -12.19 -15.08 -11.74
N SER A 84 -11.18 -15.88 -12.08
CA SER A 84 -9.83 -15.79 -11.56
C SER A 84 -8.92 -14.85 -12.37
N SER A 85 -9.45 -13.88 -13.13
CA SER A 85 -8.63 -12.91 -13.86
C SER A 85 -8.29 -11.69 -13.01
N SER A 86 -7.04 -11.20 -13.11
CA SER A 86 -6.59 -9.96 -12.49
C SER A 86 -7.26 -8.70 -13.07
N ALA A 87 -7.93 -8.81 -14.23
CA ALA A 87 -8.71 -7.73 -14.82
C ALA A 87 -9.81 -7.22 -13.88
N TYR A 88 -10.51 -8.12 -13.17
CA TYR A 88 -11.55 -7.74 -12.21
C TYR A 88 -11.00 -6.90 -11.06
N VAL A 89 -9.79 -7.23 -10.59
CA VAL A 89 -9.15 -6.55 -9.46
C VAL A 89 -8.77 -5.12 -9.86
N ILE A 90 -7.96 -4.98 -10.91
CA ILE A 90 -7.42 -3.67 -11.30
C ILE A 90 -8.49 -2.74 -11.87
N HIS A 91 -9.52 -3.28 -12.53
CA HIS A 91 -10.65 -2.49 -13.02
C HIS A 91 -11.50 -1.94 -11.87
N HIS A 92 -11.97 -2.79 -10.94
CA HIS A 92 -12.80 -2.32 -9.81
C HIS A 92 -12.01 -1.43 -8.85
N ALA A 93 -10.71 -1.72 -8.63
CA ALA A 93 -9.82 -0.81 -7.91
C ALA A 93 -9.79 0.58 -8.56
N ASN A 94 -9.74 0.64 -9.90
CA ASN A 94 -9.72 1.90 -10.63
C ASN A 94 -11.06 2.64 -10.58
N GLN A 95 -12.18 1.94 -10.67
CA GLN A 95 -13.51 2.54 -10.55
C GLN A 95 -13.68 3.24 -9.19
N ASP A 96 -13.37 2.54 -8.10
CA ASP A 96 -13.40 3.10 -6.75
C ASP A 96 -12.45 4.32 -6.64
N PHE A 97 -11.24 4.21 -7.19
CA PHE A 97 -10.26 5.30 -7.15
C PHE A 97 -10.71 6.53 -7.96
N GLU A 98 -11.18 6.35 -9.19
CA GLU A 98 -11.62 7.43 -10.08
C GLU A 98 -12.86 8.14 -9.54
N GLU A 99 -13.81 7.40 -8.98
CA GLU A 99 -14.98 7.99 -8.33
C GLU A 99 -14.55 8.92 -7.19
N GLY A 100 -13.61 8.46 -6.35
CA GLY A 100 -13.07 9.25 -5.27
C GLY A 100 -12.31 10.50 -5.75
N VAL A 101 -11.51 10.38 -6.82
CA VAL A 101 -10.88 11.54 -7.48
C VAL A 101 -11.93 12.49 -8.04
N GLY A 102 -13.01 11.98 -8.61
CA GLY A 102 -14.19 12.74 -9.03
C GLY A 102 -14.76 13.59 -7.89
N TYR A 103 -14.98 12.98 -6.72
CA TYR A 103 -15.47 13.70 -5.54
C TYR A 103 -14.53 14.80 -5.05
N ILE A 104 -13.22 14.53 -5.05
CA ILE A 104 -12.21 15.55 -4.73
C ILE A 104 -12.26 16.72 -5.70
N ASN A 105 -12.47 16.45 -6.99
CA ASN A 105 -12.58 17.47 -8.02
C ASN A 105 -13.89 18.27 -7.95
N MET A 106 -14.93 17.74 -7.29
CA MET A 106 -16.20 18.43 -7.08
C MET A 106 -16.20 19.40 -5.88
N LEU A 107 -15.16 19.40 -5.03
CA LEU A 107 -15.07 20.33 -3.90
C LEU A 107 -15.06 21.79 -4.37
N LYS A 108 -15.91 22.61 -3.78
CA LYS A 108 -16.00 24.05 -4.07
C LYS A 108 -15.91 24.87 -2.79
N LYS A 109 -15.08 25.91 -2.84
CA LYS A 109 -15.04 26.97 -1.83
C LYS A 109 -16.09 28.01 -2.19
N VAL A 110 -17.14 28.11 -1.39
CA VAL A 110 -18.25 29.05 -1.59
C VAL A 110 -18.07 30.22 -0.62
N PRO A 111 -18.04 31.47 -1.09
CA PRO A 111 -17.97 32.62 -0.20
C PRO A 111 -19.11 32.64 0.80
N ILE A 112 -18.80 32.76 2.10
CA ILE A 112 -19.80 32.87 3.17
C ILE A 112 -19.45 34.08 4.01
N LYS A 113 -20.32 35.09 3.97
CA LYS A 113 -20.16 36.30 4.77
C LYS A 113 -20.19 35.95 6.26
N GLY A 114 -19.14 36.31 6.99
CA GLY A 114 -19.00 36.07 8.43
C GLY A 114 -18.40 34.72 8.81
N ALA A 115 -18.07 33.84 7.86
CA ALA A 115 -17.29 32.63 8.16
C ALA A 115 -15.83 33.01 8.54
N PRO A 116 -15.18 32.31 9.49
CA PRO A 116 -13.80 32.63 9.91
C PRO A 116 -12.79 32.66 8.76
N LYS A 117 -12.96 31.80 7.74
CA LYS A 117 -12.11 31.74 6.55
C LYS A 117 -12.65 32.57 5.38
N GLY A 118 -13.80 33.25 5.53
CA GLY A 118 -14.51 33.98 4.46
C GLY A 118 -15.22 33.10 3.44
N TYR A 119 -15.13 31.78 3.56
CA TYR A 119 -15.78 30.80 2.71
C TYR A 119 -16.19 29.55 3.51
N GLY A 120 -17.17 28.81 2.99
CA GLY A 120 -17.45 27.43 3.35
C GLY A 120 -17.01 26.48 2.24
N ILE A 121 -16.86 25.20 2.58
CA ILE A 121 -16.56 24.15 1.60
C ILE A 121 -17.83 23.32 1.39
N VAL A 122 -18.18 23.07 0.13
CA VAL A 122 -19.25 22.16 -0.26
C VAL A 122 -18.67 21.07 -1.17
N GLY A 123 -19.14 19.83 -1.01
CA GLY A 123 -18.62 18.68 -1.73
C GLY A 123 -19.25 17.38 -1.25
N HIS A 124 -18.74 16.26 -1.78
CA HIS A 124 -19.18 14.92 -1.42
C HIS A 124 -18.36 14.35 -0.26
N THR A 125 -18.96 13.58 0.65
CA THR A 125 -18.26 13.07 1.85
C THR A 125 -17.70 11.65 1.70
N GLU A 126 -17.73 11.07 0.50
CA GLU A 126 -17.19 9.72 0.24
C GLU A 126 -15.88 9.74 -0.54
N GLY A 127 -15.25 10.90 -0.69
CA GLY A 127 -13.97 11.02 -1.41
C GLY A 127 -12.88 10.15 -0.78
N LEU A 128 -12.75 10.18 0.55
CA LEU A 128 -11.81 9.30 1.25
C LEU A 128 -12.21 7.83 1.17
N THR A 129 -13.51 7.52 1.25
CA THR A 129 -14.02 6.14 1.15
C THR A 129 -13.62 5.51 -0.18
N CYS A 130 -14.00 6.13 -1.29
CA CYS A 130 -13.77 5.59 -2.63
C CYS A 130 -12.27 5.45 -2.93
N ILE A 131 -11.44 6.47 -2.64
CA ILE A 131 -9.99 6.39 -2.85
C ILE A 131 -9.37 5.24 -2.06
N THR A 132 -9.65 5.17 -0.76
CA THR A 132 -9.02 4.15 0.08
C THR A 132 -9.51 2.74 -0.24
N ASN A 133 -10.77 2.57 -0.66
CA ASN A 133 -11.28 1.30 -1.13
C ASN A 133 -10.54 0.84 -2.41
N GLY A 134 -10.37 1.72 -3.40
CA GLY A 134 -9.63 1.41 -4.62
C GLY A 134 -8.18 1.01 -4.32
N LEU A 135 -7.52 1.71 -3.41
CA LEU A 135 -6.15 1.42 -3.00
C LEU A 135 -6.00 0.11 -2.21
N MET A 136 -6.96 -0.23 -1.35
CA MET A 136 -6.98 -1.53 -0.67
C MET A 136 -7.29 -2.69 -1.61
N ARG A 137 -8.02 -2.44 -2.71
CA ARG A 137 -8.25 -3.46 -3.75
C ARG A 137 -6.99 -3.72 -4.56
N ASP A 138 -6.32 -2.66 -5.00
CA ASP A 138 -5.05 -2.74 -5.71
C ASP A 138 -4.29 -1.40 -5.64
N MET A 139 -3.18 -1.37 -4.92
CA MET A 139 -2.33 -0.18 -4.78
C MET A 139 -1.80 0.36 -6.12
N ARG A 140 -1.78 -0.44 -7.19
CA ARG A 140 -1.25 -0.07 -8.52
C ARG A 140 -2.13 0.95 -9.26
N VAL A 141 -3.34 1.24 -8.78
CA VAL A 141 -4.18 2.32 -9.34
C VAL A 141 -3.79 3.71 -8.87
N PHE A 142 -2.95 3.82 -7.83
CA PHE A 142 -2.57 5.09 -7.24
C PHE A 142 -1.87 5.98 -8.28
N ARG A 143 -2.44 7.17 -8.49
CA ARG A 143 -1.91 8.18 -9.39
C ARG A 143 -2.33 9.58 -8.95
N MET A 144 -1.53 10.56 -9.37
CA MET A 144 -1.83 11.99 -9.19
C MET A 144 -1.98 12.61 -10.57
N ASP A 145 -3.23 12.88 -10.97
CA ASP A 145 -3.60 13.35 -12.30
C ASP A 145 -3.46 14.87 -12.49
N SER A 146 -3.19 15.61 -11.41
CA SER A 146 -2.97 17.06 -11.45
C SER A 146 -1.87 17.52 -10.50
N SER A 147 -1.22 18.64 -10.84
CA SER A 147 -0.17 19.25 -10.00
C SER A 147 -0.69 19.71 -8.63
N ASN A 148 -1.99 20.04 -8.54
CA ASN A 148 -2.66 20.41 -7.29
C ASN A 148 -3.43 19.27 -6.62
N TRP A 149 -3.21 18.01 -7.02
CA TRP A 149 -3.93 16.85 -6.49
C TRP A 149 -3.84 16.77 -4.96
N LEU A 150 -2.64 16.98 -4.40
CA LEU A 150 -2.43 16.97 -2.94
C LEU A 150 -3.22 18.07 -2.23
N ASP A 151 -3.36 19.24 -2.86
CA ASP A 151 -4.07 20.36 -2.26
C ASP A 151 -5.57 20.06 -2.21
N LYS A 152 -6.12 19.54 -3.32
CA LYS A 152 -7.52 19.11 -3.37
C LYS A 152 -7.79 17.94 -2.41
N PHE A 153 -6.88 16.98 -2.33
CA PHE A 153 -6.99 15.86 -1.37
C PHE A 153 -6.97 16.35 0.07
N ASN A 154 -6.09 17.28 0.44
CA ASN A 154 -6.08 17.87 1.77
C ASN A 154 -7.37 18.67 2.06
N ASP A 155 -7.89 19.40 1.07
CA ASP A 155 -9.19 20.07 1.20
C ASP A 155 -10.32 19.05 1.44
N GLN A 156 -10.31 17.90 0.76
CA GLN A 156 -11.26 16.79 0.99
C GLN A 156 -11.15 16.20 2.40
N VAL A 157 -9.93 15.92 2.87
CA VAL A 157 -9.69 15.42 4.25
C VAL A 157 -10.23 16.40 5.28
N ASN A 158 -9.93 17.69 5.13
CA ASN A 158 -10.39 18.72 6.05
C ASN A 158 -11.91 18.85 6.01
N PHE A 159 -12.50 18.85 4.82
CA PHE A 159 -13.96 18.91 4.65
C PHE A 159 -14.67 17.75 5.33
N GLU A 160 -14.25 16.50 5.08
CA GLU A 160 -14.85 15.32 5.71
C GLU A 160 -14.62 15.31 7.22
N ALA A 161 -13.42 15.69 7.68
CA ALA A 161 -13.11 15.76 9.10
C ALA A 161 -13.95 16.81 9.84
N GLU A 162 -14.09 18.02 9.28
CA GLU A 162 -14.97 19.06 9.83
C GLU A 162 -16.43 18.59 9.82
N LYS A 163 -16.91 18.03 8.70
CA LYS A 163 -18.30 17.58 8.55
C LYS A 163 -18.68 16.45 9.51
N ARG A 164 -17.77 15.50 9.76
CA ARG A 164 -18.00 14.35 10.66
C ARG A 164 -17.49 14.58 12.09
N ARG A 165 -16.90 15.75 12.38
CA ARG A 165 -16.20 16.06 13.64
C ARG A 165 -15.15 15.00 13.98
N ALA A 166 -14.37 14.59 12.98
CA ALA A 166 -13.39 13.52 13.10
C ALA A 166 -12.11 14.00 13.81
N TRP A 167 -11.43 13.09 14.50
CA TRP A 167 -10.23 13.37 15.30
C TRP A 167 -8.94 13.05 14.54
N THR A 168 -8.81 13.57 13.33
CA THR A 168 -7.72 13.20 12.40
C THR A 168 -6.32 13.58 12.90
N SER A 169 -6.22 14.54 13.83
CA SER A 169 -4.97 15.01 14.43
C SER A 169 -4.73 14.53 15.86
N ASP A 170 -5.67 13.81 16.46
CA ASP A 170 -5.56 13.36 17.86
C ASP A 170 -4.62 12.15 18.00
N SER A 171 -4.10 11.94 19.20
CA SER A 171 -3.38 10.71 19.56
C SER A 171 -4.33 9.51 19.61
N LEU A 172 -3.76 8.31 19.53
CA LEU A 172 -4.51 7.05 19.62
C LEU A 172 -5.41 6.98 20.86
N GLU A 173 -4.85 7.29 22.03
CA GLU A 173 -5.60 7.22 23.30
C GLU A 173 -6.74 8.26 23.36
N ASN A 174 -6.50 9.46 22.84
CA ASN A 174 -7.54 10.48 22.75
C ASN A 174 -8.67 10.05 21.79
N ILE A 175 -8.34 9.43 20.66
CA ILE A 175 -9.33 8.88 19.73
C ILE A 175 -10.19 7.82 20.43
N LYS A 176 -9.57 6.87 21.13
CA LYS A 176 -10.29 5.80 21.86
C LYS A 176 -11.25 6.38 22.89
N GLN A 177 -10.77 7.30 23.73
CA GLN A 177 -11.58 7.93 24.77
C GLN A 177 -12.75 8.73 24.19
N LYS A 178 -12.47 9.62 23.23
CA LYS A 178 -13.50 10.44 22.59
C LYS A 178 -14.53 9.61 21.83
N ALA A 179 -14.11 8.51 21.21
CA ALA A 179 -15.02 7.59 20.53
C ALA A 179 -16.02 6.95 21.51
N LEU A 180 -15.55 6.44 22.65
CA LEU A 180 -16.43 5.86 23.66
C LEU A 180 -17.38 6.89 24.27
N ASP A 181 -16.89 8.09 24.57
CA ASP A 181 -17.71 9.16 25.15
C ASP A 181 -18.77 9.66 24.15
N ARG A 182 -18.38 9.81 22.88
CA ARG A 182 -19.29 10.22 21.81
C ARG A 182 -20.31 9.15 21.49
N LEU A 183 -19.92 7.88 21.50
CA LEU A 183 -20.86 6.76 21.33
C LEU A 183 -21.95 6.79 22.41
N LYS A 184 -21.60 7.04 23.69
CA LYS A 184 -22.57 7.14 24.79
C LYS A 184 -23.53 8.33 24.65
N LYS A 185 -23.07 9.44 24.08
CA LYS A 185 -23.83 10.70 24.00
C LYS A 185 -24.65 10.85 22.72
N GLU A 186 -24.10 10.40 21.59
CA GLU A 186 -24.59 10.73 20.24
C GLU A 186 -24.89 9.49 19.38
N GLY A 187 -24.45 8.30 19.83
CA GLY A 187 -24.76 7.02 19.18
C GLY A 187 -23.93 6.70 17.93
N TRP A 188 -24.24 5.56 17.31
CA TRP A 188 -23.47 4.96 16.21
C TRP A 188 -23.41 5.80 14.94
N ASN A 189 -24.53 6.42 14.57
CA ASN A 189 -24.62 7.26 13.37
C ASN A 189 -23.63 8.42 13.37
N ASP A 190 -23.15 8.81 14.55
CA ASP A 190 -22.26 9.93 14.73
C ASP A 190 -20.79 9.49 14.92
N VAL A 191 -20.52 8.45 15.72
CA VAL A 191 -19.16 7.94 15.96
C VAL A 191 -18.61 7.12 14.78
N ARG A 192 -19.43 6.28 14.14
CA ARG A 192 -19.02 5.41 13.01
C ARG A 192 -18.38 6.19 11.87
N PRO A 193 -19.03 7.23 11.30
CA PRO A 193 -18.42 7.99 10.20
C PRO A 193 -17.19 8.80 10.65
N ALA A 194 -17.13 9.26 11.91
CA ALA A 194 -15.96 9.97 12.41
C ALA A 194 -14.71 9.07 12.46
N LEU A 195 -14.84 7.84 12.99
CA LEU A 195 -13.75 6.86 13.01
C LEU A 195 -13.34 6.42 11.60
N ALA A 196 -14.32 6.26 10.71
CA ALA A 196 -14.07 5.95 9.31
C ALA A 196 -13.16 7.00 8.63
N VAL A 197 -13.43 8.28 8.85
CA VAL A 197 -12.58 9.39 8.35
C VAL A 197 -11.19 9.35 8.98
N VAL A 198 -11.08 9.12 10.30
CA VAL A 198 -9.76 9.04 10.99
C VAL A 198 -8.88 7.95 10.39
N VAL A 199 -9.41 6.73 10.25
CA VAL A 199 -8.66 5.58 9.73
C VAL A 199 -8.23 5.82 8.28
N ARG A 200 -9.14 6.28 7.43
CA ARG A 200 -8.86 6.50 6.00
C ARG A 200 -7.90 7.65 5.74
N ALA A 201 -8.03 8.76 6.48
CA ALA A 201 -7.09 9.87 6.38
C ALA A 201 -5.67 9.45 6.83
N ARG A 202 -5.57 8.65 7.90
CA ARG A 202 -4.28 8.12 8.38
C ARG A 202 -3.68 7.12 7.39
N LEU A 203 -4.48 6.24 6.79
CA LEU A 203 -4.04 5.32 5.73
C LEU A 203 -3.43 6.09 4.56
N MET A 204 -4.16 7.07 4.04
CA MET A 204 -3.65 7.90 2.94
C MET A 204 -2.37 8.63 3.32
N ARG A 205 -2.26 9.14 4.54
CA ARG A 205 -1.02 9.75 5.02
C ARG A 205 0.14 8.76 5.03
N ALA A 206 -0.06 7.52 5.48
CA ALA A 206 0.95 6.48 5.47
C ALA A 206 1.39 6.10 4.04
N ILE A 207 0.45 5.97 3.11
CA ILE A 207 0.72 5.72 1.69
C ILE A 207 1.57 6.85 1.10
N LEU A 208 1.20 8.11 1.37
CA LEU A 208 1.96 9.27 0.92
C LEU A 208 3.35 9.33 1.58
N ASP A 209 3.49 9.00 2.85
CA ASP A 209 4.82 8.93 3.50
C ASP A 209 5.72 7.88 2.83
N SER A 210 5.16 6.71 2.51
CA SER A 210 5.90 5.62 1.86
C SER A 210 6.27 5.92 0.41
N LYS A 211 5.27 6.21 -0.43
CA LYS A 211 5.40 6.35 -1.89
C LYS A 211 5.91 7.72 -2.31
N LEU A 212 5.42 8.79 -1.68
CA LEU A 212 5.73 10.15 -2.08
C LEU A 212 6.93 10.72 -1.30
N ARG A 213 6.92 10.63 0.03
CA ARG A 213 8.01 11.17 0.86
C ARG A 213 9.22 10.25 0.97
N GLN A 214 9.14 9.04 0.39
CA GLN A 214 10.18 8.02 0.42
C GLN A 214 10.64 7.67 1.84
N ALA A 215 9.72 7.78 2.81
CA ALA A 215 9.94 7.58 4.24
C ALA A 215 9.13 6.37 4.76
N PRO A 216 9.39 5.15 4.26
CA PRO A 216 8.59 3.98 4.62
C PRO A 216 8.66 3.62 6.12
N HIS A 217 9.73 3.95 6.83
CA HIS A 217 9.80 3.77 8.29
C HIS A 217 8.75 4.60 9.04
N VAL A 218 8.46 5.84 8.60
CA VAL A 218 7.38 6.66 9.16
C VAL A 218 6.02 6.04 8.84
N ALA A 219 5.87 5.54 7.61
CA ALA A 219 4.65 4.88 7.18
C ALA A 219 4.36 3.60 7.98
N VAL A 220 5.39 2.80 8.31
CA VAL A 220 5.28 1.61 9.19
C VAL A 220 4.64 1.98 10.53
N GLU A 221 5.16 3.01 11.21
CA GLU A 221 4.62 3.43 12.51
C GLU A 221 3.18 3.91 12.41
N ARG A 222 2.82 4.65 11.35
CA ARG A 222 1.42 5.05 11.12
C ARG A 222 0.50 3.85 10.86
N MET A 223 0.96 2.86 10.09
CA MET A 223 0.18 1.66 9.83
C MET A 223 -0.03 0.84 11.10
N LYS A 224 0.98 0.74 11.98
CA LYS A 224 0.83 0.14 13.31
C LYS A 224 -0.24 0.85 14.14
N GLU A 225 -0.24 2.19 14.18
CA GLU A 225 -1.28 2.95 14.89
C GLU A 225 -2.68 2.68 14.32
N ILE A 226 -2.82 2.59 13.00
CA ILE A 226 -4.10 2.27 12.35
C ILE A 226 -4.57 0.87 12.78
N LEU A 227 -3.69 -0.14 12.69
CA LEU A 227 -4.00 -1.51 13.09
C LEU A 227 -4.39 -1.59 14.57
N GLN A 228 -3.76 -0.80 15.44
CA GLN A 228 -4.14 -0.71 16.86
C GLN A 228 -5.56 -0.13 17.06
N ILE A 229 -5.96 0.89 16.28
CA ILE A 229 -7.35 1.41 16.30
C ILE A 229 -8.32 0.31 15.88
N LEU A 230 -8.01 -0.40 14.80
CA LEU A 230 -8.89 -1.42 14.22
C LEU A 230 -9.03 -2.63 15.16
N GLN A 231 -7.93 -3.10 15.74
CA GLN A 231 -7.93 -4.19 16.71
C GLN A 231 -8.70 -3.81 17.97
N TRP A 232 -8.45 -2.61 18.51
CA TRP A 232 -9.20 -2.09 19.66
C TRP A 232 -10.71 -2.04 19.38
N GLY A 233 -11.12 -1.45 18.25
CA GLY A 233 -12.53 -1.35 17.89
C GLY A 233 -13.19 -2.72 17.70
N ARG A 234 -12.49 -3.68 17.07
CA ARG A 234 -12.98 -5.07 16.92
C ARG A 234 -13.12 -5.80 18.25
N GLN A 235 -12.26 -5.52 19.23
CA GLN A 235 -12.33 -6.12 20.57
C GLN A 235 -13.49 -5.53 21.39
N ILE A 236 -13.59 -4.20 21.44
CA ILE A 236 -14.60 -3.51 22.24
C ILE A 236 -16.01 -3.69 21.65
N TRP A 237 -16.13 -3.74 20.32
CA TRP A 237 -17.40 -3.83 19.61
C TRP A 237 -17.57 -5.16 18.88
N ARG A 238 -17.08 -6.25 19.47
CA ARG A 238 -17.18 -7.59 18.88
C ARG A 238 -18.63 -8.06 18.67
N ASP A 239 -19.51 -7.68 19.59
CA ASP A 239 -20.92 -8.10 19.63
C ASP A 239 -21.87 -7.08 18.97
N VAL A 240 -21.33 -6.02 18.35
CA VAL A 240 -22.10 -4.97 17.68
C VAL A 240 -22.36 -5.37 16.23
N PRO A 241 -23.60 -5.22 15.70
CA PRO A 241 -23.90 -5.49 14.31
C PRO A 241 -22.98 -4.77 13.34
N LYS A 242 -22.69 -5.41 12.20
CA LYS A 242 -21.77 -4.89 11.17
C LYS A 242 -22.13 -3.49 10.70
N ASP A 243 -23.43 -3.22 10.53
CA ASP A 243 -23.93 -1.96 10.00
C ASP A 243 -23.72 -0.83 11.01
N ASP A 244 -23.86 -1.10 12.31
CA ASP A 244 -23.63 -0.12 13.37
C ASP A 244 -22.14 0.12 13.64
N ARG A 245 -21.35 -0.95 13.75
CA ARG A 245 -19.91 -0.86 14.00
C ARG A 245 -19.18 -0.17 12.85
N GLY A 246 -19.60 -0.47 11.62
CA GLY A 246 -19.08 0.13 10.40
C GLY A 246 -18.03 -0.70 9.66
N ALA A 247 -17.93 -0.40 8.37
CA ALA A 247 -17.10 -1.13 7.40
C ALA A 247 -15.61 -1.16 7.74
N VAL A 248 -15.08 -0.13 8.40
CA VAL A 248 -13.64 -0.06 8.73
C VAL A 248 -13.19 -1.14 9.73
N PHE A 249 -14.12 -1.70 10.51
CA PHE A 249 -13.84 -2.78 11.45
C PHE A 249 -14.21 -4.16 10.90
N GLN A 250 -14.51 -4.27 9.61
CA GLN A 250 -14.73 -5.55 8.94
C GLN A 250 -13.41 -6.22 8.63
N ASP A 251 -13.44 -7.55 8.56
CA ASP A 251 -12.24 -8.36 8.37
C ASP A 251 -11.57 -8.04 7.03
N THR A 252 -12.36 -7.83 5.97
CA THR A 252 -11.86 -7.42 4.64
C THR A 252 -11.14 -6.07 4.66
N PHE A 253 -11.63 -5.10 5.43
CA PHE A 253 -10.95 -3.81 5.60
C PHE A 253 -9.62 -3.99 6.33
N VAL A 254 -9.60 -4.75 7.43
CA VAL A 254 -8.37 -5.02 8.18
C VAL A 254 -7.34 -5.77 7.31
N ARG A 255 -7.79 -6.72 6.49
CA ARG A 255 -6.94 -7.45 5.53
C ARG A 255 -6.32 -6.51 4.51
N GLY A 256 -7.09 -5.59 3.94
CA GLY A 256 -6.57 -4.56 3.03
C GLY A 256 -5.48 -3.71 3.68
N ILE A 257 -5.68 -3.28 4.94
CA ILE A 257 -4.66 -2.54 5.69
C ILE A 257 -3.41 -3.40 5.96
N LYS A 258 -3.59 -4.68 6.33
CA LYS A 258 -2.47 -5.60 6.58
C LYS A 258 -1.63 -5.86 5.31
N ALA A 259 -2.27 -6.01 4.16
CA ALA A 259 -1.58 -6.15 2.87
C ALA A 259 -0.70 -4.92 2.56
N ILE A 260 -1.28 -3.72 2.67
CA ILE A 260 -0.52 -2.46 2.48
C ILE A 260 0.59 -2.31 3.55
N TYR A 261 0.36 -2.79 4.78
CA TYR A 261 1.37 -2.80 5.84
C TYR A 261 2.56 -3.70 5.49
N LEU A 262 2.33 -4.90 4.94
CA LEU A 262 3.39 -5.77 4.45
C LEU A 262 4.22 -5.12 3.34
N GLU A 263 3.57 -4.50 2.35
CA GLU A 263 4.27 -3.77 1.30
C GLU A 263 5.12 -2.61 1.87
N THR A 264 4.58 -1.91 2.87
CA THR A 264 5.26 -0.81 3.55
C THR A 264 6.48 -1.30 4.34
N LEU A 265 6.35 -2.43 5.04
CA LEU A 265 7.47 -3.09 5.73
C LEU A 265 8.55 -3.56 4.74
N MET A 266 8.17 -4.12 3.59
CA MET A 266 9.14 -4.53 2.56
C MET A 266 9.93 -3.33 2.04
N SER A 267 9.23 -2.21 1.79
CA SER A 267 9.88 -0.96 1.38
C SER A 267 10.81 -0.42 2.48
N ALA A 268 10.41 -0.51 3.75
CA ALA A 268 11.24 -0.11 4.87
C ALA A 268 12.50 -0.98 5.00
N HIS A 269 12.36 -2.31 4.92
CA HIS A 269 13.49 -3.24 4.93
C HIS A 269 14.47 -2.97 3.80
N ALA A 270 13.98 -2.75 2.58
CA ALA A 270 14.82 -2.46 1.42
C ALA A 270 15.68 -1.20 1.58
N LYS A 271 15.18 -0.20 2.34
CA LYS A 271 15.87 1.07 2.59
C LYS A 271 16.56 1.15 3.96
N ALA A 272 16.41 0.13 4.80
CA ALA A 272 16.94 0.13 6.15
C ALA A 272 18.48 0.05 6.15
N ALA A 273 19.09 0.70 7.14
CA ALA A 273 20.50 0.51 7.44
C ALA A 273 20.75 -0.94 7.90
N ALA A 274 21.98 -1.44 7.72
CA ALA A 274 22.32 -2.82 8.07
C ALA A 274 21.95 -3.21 9.51
N ALA A 275 22.09 -2.28 10.46
CA ALA A 275 21.75 -2.49 11.87
C ALA A 275 20.25 -2.72 12.12
N ASP A 276 19.37 -2.17 11.26
CA ASP A 276 17.92 -2.25 11.44
C ASP A 276 17.28 -3.35 10.58
N LYS A 277 18.01 -3.91 9.60
CA LYS A 277 17.46 -4.89 8.65
C LYS A 277 16.85 -6.10 9.33
N GLN A 278 17.50 -6.65 10.36
CA GLN A 278 16.99 -7.83 11.06
C GLN A 278 15.64 -7.55 11.73
N GLY A 279 15.49 -6.39 12.40
CA GLY A 279 14.23 -6.03 13.05
C GLY A 279 13.07 -5.88 12.07
N PHE A 280 13.31 -5.34 10.88
CA PHE A 280 12.29 -5.31 9.83
C PHE A 280 12.01 -6.71 9.25
N LEU A 281 13.01 -7.57 9.15
CA LEU A 281 12.86 -8.94 8.67
C LEU A 281 11.98 -9.78 9.61
N ASP A 282 12.18 -9.65 10.91
CA ASP A 282 11.37 -10.29 11.94
C ASP A 282 9.92 -9.78 11.87
N ALA A 283 9.75 -8.45 11.79
CA ALA A 283 8.42 -7.85 11.66
C ALA A 283 7.68 -8.27 10.37
N LEU A 284 8.40 -8.45 9.26
CA LEU A 284 7.85 -8.98 8.00
C LEU A 284 7.37 -10.41 8.18
N LEU A 285 8.18 -11.26 8.83
CA LEU A 285 7.86 -12.67 9.02
C LEU A 285 6.64 -12.84 9.93
N ASP A 286 6.59 -12.10 11.04
CA ASP A 286 5.46 -12.13 11.99
C ASP A 286 4.17 -11.64 11.34
N ALA A 287 4.21 -10.47 10.69
CA ALA A 287 3.02 -9.90 10.04
C ALA A 287 2.50 -10.79 8.89
N SER A 288 3.40 -11.47 8.16
CA SER A 288 3.00 -12.36 7.07
C SER A 288 2.38 -13.66 7.59
N ARG A 289 2.95 -14.24 8.66
CA ARG A 289 2.36 -15.42 9.31
C ARG A 289 0.98 -15.12 9.88
N GLU A 290 0.82 -13.99 10.56
CA GLU A 290 -0.48 -13.55 11.07
C GLU A 290 -1.51 -13.41 9.94
N LEU A 291 -1.10 -12.90 8.77
CA LEU A 291 -1.99 -12.77 7.63
C LEU A 291 -2.34 -14.14 7.01
N VAL A 292 -1.38 -15.05 6.85
CA VAL A 292 -1.64 -16.43 6.38
C VAL A 292 -2.60 -17.15 7.32
N GLU A 293 -2.39 -17.07 8.63
CA GLU A 293 -3.25 -17.70 9.64
C GLU A 293 -4.69 -17.15 9.59
N ASP A 294 -4.85 -15.83 9.40
CA ASP A 294 -6.16 -15.20 9.20
C ASP A 294 -6.88 -15.75 7.96
N MET A 295 -6.15 -15.97 6.86
CA MET A 295 -6.71 -16.49 5.60
C MET A 295 -7.08 -17.97 5.72
N GLU A 296 -6.25 -18.77 6.37
CA GLU A 296 -6.54 -20.18 6.61
C GLU A 296 -7.74 -20.36 7.55
N LYS A 297 -7.92 -19.46 8.52
CA LYS A 297 -9.09 -19.47 9.40
C LYS A 297 -10.37 -19.16 8.62
N GLU A 298 -10.33 -18.11 7.80
CA GLU A 298 -11.46 -17.70 6.97
C GLU A 298 -11.86 -18.78 5.94
N SER A 299 -10.88 -19.43 5.31
CA SER A 299 -11.14 -20.54 4.37
C SER A 299 -11.89 -21.70 5.04
N ARG A 300 -11.58 -21.98 6.31
CA ARG A 300 -12.28 -23.01 7.10
C ARG A 300 -13.66 -22.57 7.57
N GLN A 301 -13.85 -21.27 7.81
CA GLN A 301 -15.07 -20.69 8.38
C GLN A 301 -15.38 -19.35 7.69
N PRO A 302 -16.01 -19.38 6.50
CA PRO A 302 -16.35 -18.16 5.78
C PRO A 302 -17.29 -17.27 6.61
N SER A 303 -16.87 -16.03 6.83
CA SER A 303 -17.57 -15.04 7.65
C SER A 303 -18.77 -14.41 6.94
N SER A 304 -18.82 -14.48 5.61
CA SER A 304 -19.88 -13.92 4.79
C SER A 304 -20.36 -14.90 3.71
N THR A 305 -21.67 -14.90 3.48
CA THR A 305 -22.33 -15.58 2.35
C THR A 305 -22.86 -14.59 1.32
N GLU A 306 -22.54 -13.30 1.47
CA GLU A 306 -23.02 -12.27 0.57
C GLU A 306 -22.45 -12.45 -0.84
N PRO A 307 -23.28 -12.32 -1.89
CA PRO A 307 -22.79 -12.32 -3.25
C PRO A 307 -21.84 -11.15 -3.44
N VAL A 308 -20.59 -11.45 -3.79
CA VAL A 308 -19.55 -10.46 -4.05
C VAL A 308 -19.01 -10.64 -5.46
N ASP A 309 -18.50 -9.56 -6.05
CA ASP A 309 -17.86 -9.63 -7.35
C ASP A 309 -16.54 -10.45 -7.29
N PRO A 310 -16.11 -11.09 -8.39
CA PRO A 310 -14.87 -11.85 -8.40
C PRO A 310 -13.62 -11.03 -7.99
N GLY A 311 -13.59 -9.75 -8.37
CA GLY A 311 -12.53 -8.83 -8.00
C GLY A 311 -12.46 -8.60 -6.49
N PHE A 312 -13.59 -8.57 -5.78
CA PHE A 312 -13.62 -8.45 -4.33
C PHE A 312 -12.99 -9.66 -3.62
N VAL A 313 -13.34 -10.88 -4.06
CA VAL A 313 -12.72 -12.10 -3.50
C VAL A 313 -11.21 -12.07 -3.74
N SER A 314 -10.80 -11.70 -4.95
CA SER A 314 -9.38 -11.61 -5.28
C SER A 314 -8.66 -10.55 -4.45
N SER A 315 -9.20 -9.34 -4.34
CA SER A 315 -8.62 -8.21 -3.60
C SER A 315 -8.43 -8.48 -2.11
N PHE A 316 -9.37 -9.16 -1.44
CA PHE A 316 -9.37 -9.25 0.02
C PHE A 316 -9.02 -10.63 0.58
N TYR A 317 -8.86 -11.64 -0.28
CA TYR A 317 -8.52 -12.99 0.12
C TYR A 317 -7.35 -13.54 -0.69
N VAL A 318 -7.42 -13.50 -2.02
CA VAL A 318 -6.39 -14.10 -2.89
C VAL A 318 -5.07 -13.33 -2.84
N TYR A 319 -5.11 -12.02 -3.10
CA TYR A 319 -3.92 -11.18 -3.18
C TYR A 319 -3.22 -11.04 -1.82
N PRO A 320 -3.92 -10.78 -0.70
CA PRO A 320 -3.30 -10.77 0.62
C PRO A 320 -2.63 -12.10 0.97
N THR A 321 -3.23 -13.24 0.60
CA THR A 321 -2.63 -14.57 0.79
C THR A 321 -1.33 -14.72 -0.02
N ALA A 322 -1.39 -14.38 -1.31
CA ALA A 322 -0.24 -14.48 -2.20
C ALA A 322 0.93 -13.60 -1.73
N GLU A 323 0.63 -12.35 -1.35
CA GLU A 323 1.63 -11.42 -0.83
C GLU A 323 2.25 -11.91 0.46
N ALA A 324 1.46 -12.45 1.39
CA ALA A 324 1.98 -13.01 2.63
C ALA A 324 2.95 -14.18 2.35
N TYR A 325 2.58 -15.13 1.48
CA TYR A 325 3.48 -16.20 1.08
C TYR A 325 4.76 -15.68 0.41
N ALA A 326 4.64 -14.70 -0.48
CA ALA A 326 5.80 -14.11 -1.15
C ALA A 326 6.75 -13.43 -0.15
N VAL A 327 6.22 -12.72 0.85
CA VAL A 327 7.02 -12.10 1.92
C VAL A 327 7.71 -13.15 2.78
N VAL A 328 7.04 -14.24 3.15
CA VAL A 328 7.69 -15.35 3.87
C VAL A 328 8.83 -15.94 3.02
N GLY A 329 8.59 -16.14 1.72
CA GLY A 329 9.63 -16.58 0.77
C GLY A 329 10.82 -15.62 0.72
N TYR A 330 10.55 -14.32 0.66
CA TYR A 330 11.56 -13.27 0.74
C TYR A 330 12.39 -13.34 2.02
N CYS A 331 11.73 -13.48 3.18
CA CYS A 331 12.42 -13.58 4.47
C CYS A 331 13.39 -14.76 4.49
N PHE A 332 12.96 -15.93 4.01
CA PHE A 332 13.84 -17.10 3.94
C PHE A 332 15.03 -16.91 2.99
N VAL A 333 14.86 -16.20 1.86
CA VAL A 333 16.01 -15.85 1.01
C VAL A 333 17.01 -14.96 1.75
N GLN A 334 16.53 -13.95 2.49
CA GLN A 334 17.41 -13.08 3.27
C GLN A 334 18.16 -13.85 4.37
N MET A 335 17.46 -14.74 5.09
CA MET A 335 18.07 -15.62 6.11
C MET A 335 19.11 -16.57 5.50
N ALA A 336 18.85 -17.13 4.31
CA ALA A 336 19.82 -17.96 3.59
C ALA A 336 21.07 -17.17 3.16
N GLN A 337 20.90 -15.89 2.82
CA GLN A 337 21.99 -15.01 2.43
C GLN A 337 22.86 -14.58 3.61
N SER A 338 22.30 -14.47 4.82
CA SER A 338 23.03 -14.12 6.03
C SER A 338 23.60 -15.31 6.80
N SER A 339 23.11 -16.54 6.60
CA SER A 339 23.63 -17.73 7.28
C SER A 339 24.99 -18.17 6.73
N GLU A 340 25.92 -18.44 7.65
CA GLU A 340 27.21 -19.09 7.38
C GLU A 340 27.08 -20.63 7.35
N ASN A 341 26.01 -21.17 7.90
CA ASN A 341 25.76 -22.61 7.96
C ASN A 341 25.13 -23.10 6.65
N LEU A 342 25.85 -23.97 5.93
CA LEU A 342 25.38 -24.49 4.64
C LEU A 342 24.04 -25.24 4.76
N SER A 343 23.84 -26.04 5.81
CA SER A 343 22.60 -26.81 6.00
C SER A 343 21.40 -25.89 6.25
N GLU A 344 21.57 -24.87 7.09
CA GLU A 344 20.54 -23.87 7.36
C GLU A 344 20.22 -23.06 6.09
N LYS A 345 21.25 -22.64 5.37
CA LYS A 345 21.13 -21.92 4.10
C LYS A 345 20.32 -22.69 3.07
N MET A 346 20.63 -23.98 2.89
CA MET A 346 19.90 -24.86 1.96
C MET A 346 18.45 -25.07 2.40
N THR A 347 18.21 -25.23 3.70
CA THR A 347 16.86 -25.35 4.27
C THR A 347 16.05 -24.08 4.01
N CYS A 348 16.64 -22.91 4.23
CA CYS A 348 15.99 -21.62 3.98
C CYS A 348 15.66 -21.44 2.49
N TYR A 349 16.57 -21.76 1.57
CA TYR A 349 16.24 -21.71 0.14
C TYR A 349 15.12 -22.68 -0.25
N ALA A 350 15.11 -23.91 0.28
CA ALA A 350 14.03 -24.87 0.03
C ALA A 350 12.66 -24.34 0.51
N LEU A 351 12.63 -23.70 1.69
CA LEU A 351 11.44 -23.05 2.21
C LEU A 351 11.02 -21.85 1.34
N ALA A 352 11.98 -21.03 0.89
CA ALA A 352 11.68 -19.92 -0.01
C ALA A 352 11.04 -20.37 -1.33
N ILE A 353 11.57 -21.45 -1.95
CA ILE A 353 11.00 -22.04 -3.17
C ILE A 353 9.54 -22.43 -2.96
N LYS A 354 9.25 -23.13 -1.86
CA LYS A 354 7.89 -23.55 -1.51
C LYS A 354 6.96 -22.33 -1.41
N GLN A 355 7.37 -21.31 -0.65
CA GLN A 355 6.54 -20.15 -0.36
C GLN A 355 6.27 -19.30 -1.61
N TYR A 356 7.30 -19.03 -2.43
CA TYR A 356 7.09 -18.33 -3.71
C TYR A 356 6.23 -19.13 -4.70
N THR A 357 6.35 -20.47 -4.70
CA THR A 357 5.48 -21.32 -5.52
C THR A 357 4.02 -21.21 -5.06
N GLN A 358 3.76 -21.24 -3.74
CA GLN A 358 2.42 -21.05 -3.19
C GLN A 358 1.86 -19.64 -3.51
N ALA A 359 2.71 -18.61 -3.41
CA ALA A 359 2.34 -17.24 -3.76
C ALA A 359 1.92 -17.12 -5.23
N ALA A 360 2.71 -17.69 -6.15
CA ALA A 360 2.37 -17.70 -7.57
C ALA A 360 1.06 -18.47 -7.85
N GLN A 361 0.90 -19.65 -7.25
CA GLN A 361 -0.29 -20.50 -7.44
C GLN A 361 -1.58 -19.86 -6.93
N ALA A 362 -1.51 -18.98 -5.93
CA ALA A 362 -2.66 -18.26 -5.43
C ALA A 362 -3.17 -17.24 -6.46
N LEU A 363 -2.29 -16.63 -7.25
CA LEU A 363 -2.64 -15.53 -8.15
C LEU A 363 -3.17 -15.98 -9.51
N PRO A 364 -4.00 -15.14 -10.16
CA PRO A 364 -4.30 -15.24 -11.59
C PRO A 364 -3.04 -15.39 -12.44
N ASP A 365 -3.07 -16.25 -13.45
CA ASP A 365 -1.96 -16.43 -14.40
C ASP A 365 -1.72 -15.19 -15.29
N ASP A 366 -2.74 -14.33 -15.42
CA ASP A 366 -2.65 -13.04 -16.08
C ASP A 366 -2.21 -11.88 -15.14
N ASP A 367 -1.89 -12.12 -13.87
CA ASP A 367 -1.30 -11.10 -12.99
C ASP A 367 0.23 -11.05 -13.10
N GLU A 368 0.81 -9.86 -13.12
CA GLU A 368 2.27 -9.70 -13.16
C GLU A 368 3.02 -10.27 -11.94
N LYS A 369 2.38 -10.30 -10.76
CA LYS A 369 2.97 -10.88 -9.55
C LYS A 369 3.03 -12.40 -9.65
N HIS A 370 2.15 -13.05 -10.41
CA HIS A 370 2.23 -14.50 -10.66
C HIS A 370 3.55 -14.87 -11.35
N CYS A 371 3.83 -14.23 -12.49
CA CYS A 371 5.10 -14.39 -13.21
C CYS A 371 6.31 -13.99 -12.36
N TRP A 372 6.20 -12.89 -11.62
CA TRP A 372 7.28 -12.41 -10.76
C TRP A 372 7.62 -13.41 -9.65
N TYR A 373 6.63 -13.99 -8.97
CA TYR A 373 6.89 -14.96 -7.90
C TYR A 373 7.42 -16.29 -8.42
N LEU A 374 6.98 -16.75 -9.60
CA LEU A 374 7.65 -17.88 -10.28
C LEU A 374 9.12 -17.56 -10.58
N ASN A 375 9.41 -16.35 -11.07
CA ASN A 375 10.78 -15.92 -11.32
C ASN A 375 11.63 -15.92 -10.05
N CYS A 376 11.06 -15.54 -8.91
CA CYS A 376 11.73 -15.56 -7.60
C CYS A 376 12.11 -16.97 -7.12
N THR A 377 11.52 -18.06 -7.66
CA THR A 377 11.93 -19.43 -7.26
C THR A 377 13.23 -19.88 -7.91
N ILE A 378 13.59 -19.33 -9.08
CA ILE A 378 14.67 -19.87 -9.92
C ILE A 378 16.05 -19.73 -9.27
N ASP A 379 16.40 -18.56 -8.72
CA ASP A 379 17.70 -18.38 -8.05
C ASP A 379 17.87 -19.32 -6.84
N PRO A 380 16.90 -19.42 -5.90
CA PRO A 380 16.91 -20.44 -4.86
C PRO A 380 17.03 -21.88 -5.38
N MET A 381 16.32 -22.25 -6.46
CA MET A 381 16.40 -23.58 -7.06
C MET A 381 17.80 -23.88 -7.60
N LEU A 382 18.41 -22.92 -8.30
CA LEU A 382 19.78 -23.04 -8.82
C LEU A 382 20.79 -23.17 -7.68
N ARG A 383 20.63 -22.41 -6.59
CA ARG A 383 21.51 -22.48 -5.41
C ARG A 383 21.38 -23.76 -4.63
N THR A 384 20.20 -24.39 -4.67
CA THR A 384 19.95 -25.66 -3.99
C THR A 384 20.31 -26.89 -4.83
N GLY A 385 20.70 -26.70 -6.10
CA GLY A 385 20.96 -27.80 -7.02
C GLY A 385 19.70 -28.60 -7.33
N ALA A 386 18.54 -27.94 -7.42
CA ALA A 386 17.28 -28.59 -7.75
C ALA A 386 17.39 -29.33 -9.11
N PRO A 387 16.69 -30.47 -9.30
CA PRO A 387 16.76 -31.23 -10.53
C PRO A 387 16.37 -30.39 -11.75
N LYS A 388 17.08 -30.59 -12.87
CA LYS A 388 16.86 -29.87 -14.12
C LYS A 388 15.39 -29.82 -14.53
N ASP A 389 14.71 -30.96 -14.51
CA ASP A 389 13.31 -31.07 -14.93
C ASP A 389 12.36 -30.21 -14.06
N VAL A 390 12.68 -30.05 -12.77
CA VAL A 390 11.91 -29.20 -11.85
C VAL A 390 12.08 -27.72 -12.22
N ILE A 391 13.32 -27.29 -12.50
CA ILE A 391 13.61 -25.91 -12.91
C ILE A 391 12.96 -25.60 -14.27
N MET A 392 13.08 -26.52 -15.23
CA MET A 392 12.47 -26.37 -16.55
C MET A 392 10.94 -26.28 -16.46
N GLY A 393 10.30 -27.04 -15.56
CA GLY A 393 8.87 -26.92 -15.32
C GLY A 393 8.44 -25.55 -14.79
N ILE A 394 9.28 -24.81 -14.06
CA ILE A 394 9.00 -23.42 -13.69
C ILE A 394 9.21 -22.46 -14.87
N VAL A 395 10.30 -22.65 -15.63
CA VAL A 395 10.61 -21.86 -16.82
C VAL A 395 9.47 -21.92 -17.85
N GLU A 396 8.91 -23.11 -18.07
CA GLU A 396 7.75 -23.32 -18.95
C GLU A 396 6.52 -22.57 -18.45
N LYS A 397 6.20 -22.65 -17.15
CA LYS A 397 5.08 -21.89 -16.56
C LYS A 397 5.23 -20.38 -16.74
N ILE A 398 6.44 -19.84 -16.57
CA ILE A 398 6.70 -18.41 -16.82
C ILE A 398 6.41 -18.08 -18.29
N ARG A 399 6.88 -18.91 -19.24
CA ARG A 399 6.63 -18.71 -20.68
C ARG A 399 5.16 -18.74 -21.05
N GLU A 400 4.38 -19.61 -20.41
CA GLU A 400 2.94 -19.70 -20.62
C GLU A 400 2.18 -18.51 -20.04
N ALA A 401 2.59 -18.03 -18.87
CA ALA A 401 1.92 -16.94 -18.16
C ALA A 401 2.28 -15.55 -18.74
N MET A 402 3.51 -15.35 -19.23
CA MET A 402 3.98 -14.06 -19.75
C MET A 402 3.04 -13.44 -20.80
N PRO A 403 2.62 -14.16 -21.87
CA PRO A 403 1.69 -13.60 -22.85
C PRO A 403 0.31 -13.23 -22.27
N LYS A 404 -0.14 -13.92 -21.21
CA LYS A 404 -1.41 -13.61 -20.53
C LYS A 404 -1.26 -12.35 -19.70
N MET A 405 -0.22 -12.28 -18.88
CA MET A 405 0.17 -11.11 -18.10
C MET A 405 0.29 -9.85 -18.97
N GLN A 406 0.95 -9.96 -20.13
CA GLN A 406 1.20 -8.81 -21.02
C GLN A 406 -0.08 -8.18 -21.58
N LYS A 407 -1.21 -8.90 -21.62
CA LYS A 407 -2.50 -8.32 -22.07
C LYS A 407 -2.98 -7.19 -21.16
N ILE A 408 -2.65 -7.24 -19.87
CA ILE A 408 -3.08 -6.26 -18.87
C ILE A 408 -1.89 -5.43 -18.38
N TRP A 409 -0.75 -6.08 -18.11
CA TRP A 409 0.35 -5.51 -17.33
C TRP A 409 1.57 -5.11 -18.17
N ALA A 410 1.45 -4.96 -19.49
CA ALA A 410 2.55 -4.52 -20.35
C ALA A 410 3.07 -3.12 -19.98
N ASN A 411 2.18 -2.23 -19.58
CA ASN A 411 2.50 -0.84 -19.27
C ASN A 411 2.45 -0.53 -17.76
N SER A 412 2.53 -1.55 -16.91
CA SER A 412 2.52 -1.36 -15.45
C SER A 412 3.78 -0.64 -14.96
N ALA A 413 3.74 -0.10 -13.74
CA ALA A 413 4.93 0.47 -13.11
C ALA A 413 6.07 -0.55 -13.01
N LEU A 414 5.75 -1.78 -12.60
CA LEU A 414 6.73 -2.87 -12.46
C LEU A 414 7.33 -3.27 -13.82
N ALA A 415 6.55 -3.28 -14.91
CA ALA A 415 7.06 -3.48 -16.27
C ALA A 415 8.10 -2.41 -16.64
N LYS A 416 7.77 -1.14 -16.40
CA LYS A 416 8.65 0.01 -16.66
C LYS A 416 9.90 0.04 -15.79
N GLU A 417 9.83 -0.54 -14.59
CA GLU A 417 10.97 -0.70 -13.68
C GLU A 417 11.87 -1.91 -14.05
N GLY A 418 11.61 -2.59 -15.17
CA GLY A 418 12.51 -3.59 -15.74
C GLY A 418 12.15 -5.05 -15.41
N ARG A 419 10.91 -5.32 -14.96
CA ARG A 419 10.41 -6.69 -14.71
C ARG A 419 10.68 -7.64 -15.86
N ASP A 420 10.31 -7.24 -17.08
CA ASP A 420 10.38 -8.11 -18.26
C ASP A 420 11.83 -8.47 -18.60
N ALA A 421 12.73 -7.48 -18.55
CA ALA A 421 14.16 -7.68 -18.73
C ALA A 421 14.77 -8.60 -17.66
N MET A 422 14.31 -8.49 -16.40
CA MET A 422 14.76 -9.34 -15.31
C MET A 422 14.30 -10.79 -15.52
N ILE A 423 13.03 -11.00 -15.88
CA ILE A 423 12.49 -12.33 -16.16
C ILE A 423 13.26 -12.97 -17.33
N GLU A 424 13.43 -12.26 -18.44
CA GLU A 424 14.19 -12.77 -19.59
C GLU A 424 15.63 -13.15 -19.22
N THR A 425 16.30 -12.33 -18.40
CA THR A 425 17.67 -12.62 -17.93
C THR A 425 17.69 -13.89 -17.11
N THR A 426 16.76 -14.06 -16.17
CA THR A 426 16.67 -15.27 -15.35
C THR A 426 16.38 -16.52 -16.20
N LEU A 427 15.51 -16.42 -17.21
CA LEU A 427 15.24 -17.52 -18.13
C LEU A 427 16.51 -17.95 -18.89
N ARG A 428 17.27 -16.99 -19.44
CA ARG A 428 18.53 -17.29 -20.14
C ARG A 428 19.58 -17.94 -19.22
N VAL A 429 19.69 -17.47 -17.97
CA VAL A 429 20.61 -18.03 -16.97
C VAL A 429 20.21 -19.44 -16.57
N ALA A 430 18.91 -19.70 -16.40
CA ALA A 430 18.42 -21.05 -16.10
C ALA A 430 18.79 -22.02 -17.23
N GLU A 431 18.59 -21.61 -18.48
CA GLU A 431 18.90 -22.46 -19.64
C GLU A 431 20.39 -22.73 -19.80
N SER A 432 21.25 -21.71 -19.67
CA SER A 432 22.69 -21.87 -19.83
C SER A 432 23.35 -22.72 -18.75
N LYS A 433 22.78 -22.76 -17.54
CA LYS A 433 23.25 -23.63 -16.45
C LYS A 433 22.76 -25.07 -16.56
N LEU A 434 21.74 -25.31 -17.38
CA LEU A 434 21.10 -26.62 -17.55
C LEU A 434 21.46 -27.28 -18.89
N SER A 435 22.05 -26.55 -19.83
CA SER A 435 22.75 -27.07 -21.02
C SER A 435 24.11 -27.62 -20.63
#